data_AF-A0A3C0W4K3-F1
#
_entry.id   AF-A0A3C0W4K3-F1
#
_cell.length_a   1.000
_cell.length_b   1.000
_cell.length_c   1.000
_cell.angle_alpha   90.00
_cell.angle_beta   90.00
_cell.angle_gamma   90.00
#
_symmetry.space_group_name_H-M   'P 1'
#
loop_
_entity.id
_entity.type
_entity.pdbx_description
1 polymer ?
#
loop_
_entity_poly.entity_id
_entity_poly.type
_entity_poly.pdbx_seq_one_letter_code
_entity_poly.pdbx_strand_id
1 'polypeptide(L)' 'MASDEVPDDQFVMTTWHDDEPLAEVFQFAAFTANHPTGPLEQIVIIDIGPTNREAEMLHDYAVAQMLSD' A
#
# COMPACT_ATOMS: atom_id res chain seq x y z
N MET A 1 32.72 -6.95 9.16
CA MET A 1 31.63 -7.92 8.93
C MET A 1 30.78 -7.33 7.84
N ALA A 2 30.82 -7.90 6.64
CA ALA A 2 29.96 -7.47 5.55
C ALA A 2 28.56 -7.98 5.88
N SER A 3 27.57 -7.09 5.88
CA SER A 3 26.17 -7.51 5.91
C SER A 3 25.94 -8.30 4.64
N ASP A 4 25.60 -9.58 4.75
CA ASP A 4 25.20 -10.38 3.59
C ASP A 4 23.98 -9.68 2.97
N GLU A 5 24.14 -9.13 1.76
CA GLU A 5 23.10 -8.42 1.02
C GLU A 5 21.92 -9.37 0.77
N VAL A 6 20.73 -8.99 1.26
CA VAL A 6 19.49 -9.68 0.90
C VAL A 6 19.30 -9.48 -0.61
N PRO A 7 19.15 -10.56 -1.41
CA PRO A 7 18.84 -10.42 -2.83
C PRO A 7 17.63 -9.50 -3.02
N ASP A 8 17.73 -8.53 -3.94
CA ASP A 8 16.68 -7.50 -4.15
C ASP A 8 15.29 -8.12 -4.40
N ASP A 9 15.24 -9.33 -4.96
CA ASP A 9 14.00 -10.09 -5.23
C ASP A 9 13.35 -10.70 -3.99
N GLN A 10 14.03 -10.68 -2.84
CA GLN A 10 13.54 -11.12 -1.54
C GLN A 10 13.32 -9.96 -0.57
N PHE A 11 13.56 -8.72 -1.02
CA PHE A 11 13.32 -7.54 -0.22
C PHE A 11 11.83 -7.21 -0.17
N VAL A 12 11.22 -7.38 1.01
CA VAL A 12 9.86 -6.92 1.27
C VAL A 12 9.95 -5.47 1.74
N MET A 13 9.64 -4.52 0.85
CA MET A 13 9.50 -3.12 1.25
C MET A 13 8.27 -2.97 2.14
N THR A 14 8.47 -2.44 3.33
CA THR A 14 7.38 -2.13 4.27
C THR A 14 7.41 -0.65 4.63
N THR A 15 6.28 0.03 4.48
CA THR A 15 6.06 1.39 5.01
C THR A 15 4.96 1.30 6.06
N TRP A 16 4.99 2.20 7.05
CA TRP A 16 3.97 2.30 8.10
C TRP A 16 3.48 3.73 8.17
N HIS A 17 2.17 3.89 8.36
CA HIS A 17 1.46 5.18 8.35
C HIS A 17 0.49 5.21 9.55
N ASP A 18 1.03 5.20 10.77
CA ASP A 18 0.26 5.08 12.02
C ASP A 18 -0.47 6.38 12.42
N ASP A 19 0.13 7.52 12.13
CA ASP A 19 -0.42 8.85 12.43
C ASP A 19 -1.15 9.51 11.23
N GLU A 20 -1.25 8.82 10.10
CA GLU A 20 -1.88 9.36 8.88
C GLU A 20 -3.33 8.87 8.72
N PRO A 21 -4.22 9.71 8.16
CA PRO A 21 -5.55 9.28 7.75
C PRO A 21 -5.49 8.14 6.72
N LEU A 22 -6.45 7.21 6.79
CA LEU A 22 -6.56 6.10 5.84
C LEU A 22 -6.60 6.56 4.37
N ALA A 23 -7.19 7.73 4.11
CA ALA A 23 -7.21 8.33 2.77
C ALA A 23 -5.81 8.68 2.24
N GLU A 24 -4.90 9.14 3.10
CA GLU A 24 -3.50 9.42 2.73
C GLU A 24 -2.75 8.12 2.44
N VAL A 25 -3.00 7.07 3.23
CA VAL A 25 -2.44 5.72 2.99
C VAL A 25 -2.91 5.16 1.64
N PHE A 26 -4.19 5.30 1.31
CA PHE A 26 -4.70 4.87 0.00
C PHE A 26 -4.17 5.69 -1.16
N GLN A 27 -3.99 7.00 -0.99
CA GLN A 27 -3.31 7.85 -1.97
C GLN A 27 -1.86 7.40 -2.19
N PHE A 28 -1.12 7.12 -1.12
CA PHE A 28 0.24 6.60 -1.20
C PHE A 28 0.29 5.28 -1.98
N ALA A 29 -0.58 4.33 -1.63
CA ALA A 29 -0.65 3.03 -2.31
C ALA A 29 -1.00 3.15 -3.80
N ALA A 30 -1.89 4.10 -4.15
CA ALA A 30 -2.35 4.28 -5.53
C ALA A 30 -1.33 4.99 -6.44
N PHE A 31 -0.54 5.94 -5.91
CA PHE A 31 0.25 6.84 -6.75
C PHE A 31 1.73 6.97 -6.36
N THR A 32 2.09 6.68 -5.12
CA THR A 32 3.45 6.93 -4.60
C THR A 32 4.25 5.64 -4.44
N ALA A 33 3.58 4.54 -4.09
CA ALA A 33 4.20 3.23 -3.98
C ALA A 33 4.72 2.77 -5.36
N ASN A 34 6.03 2.52 -5.45
CA ASN A 34 6.68 2.10 -6.68
C ASN A 34 7.79 1.08 -6.39
N HIS A 35 8.05 0.17 -7.34
CA HIS A 35 9.16 -0.77 -7.28
C HIS A 35 10.12 -0.49 -8.45
N PRO A 36 11.45 -0.45 -8.24
CA PRO A 36 12.41 -0.03 -9.26
C PRO A 36 12.46 -0.96 -10.48
N THR A 37 12.00 -2.20 -10.36
CA THR A 37 12.12 -3.21 -11.43
C THR A 37 10.85 -3.45 -12.23
N GLY A 38 9.69 -2.94 -11.82
CA GLY A 38 8.44 -3.22 -12.52
C GLY A 38 7.19 -2.59 -11.91
N PRO A 39 6.06 -2.62 -12.65
CA PRO A 39 4.79 -2.07 -12.18
C PRO A 39 4.17 -2.93 -11.07
N LEU A 40 3.44 -2.26 -10.16
CA LEU A 40 2.62 -2.91 -9.14
C LEU A 40 1.18 -3.00 -9.65
N GLU A 41 0.83 -4.12 -10.29
CA GLU A 41 -0.48 -4.29 -10.94
C GLU A 41 -1.60 -4.69 -9.99
N GLN A 42 -1.25 -5.22 -8.81
CA GLN A 42 -2.21 -5.77 -7.86
C GLN A 42 -2.08 -5.08 -6.51
N ILE A 43 -3.22 -4.68 -5.96
CA ILE A 43 -3.36 -4.13 -4.62
C ILE A 43 -4.15 -5.15 -3.80
N VAL A 44 -3.65 -5.44 -2.59
CA VAL A 44 -4.35 -6.26 -1.60
C VAL A 44 -4.57 -5.39 -0.37
N ILE A 45 -5.83 -5.25 0.05
CA ILE A 45 -6.21 -4.54 1.27
C ILE A 45 -6.59 -5.57 2.33
N ILE A 46 -5.97 -5.47 3.50
CA ILE A 46 -6.25 -6.33 4.65
C ILE A 46 -6.70 -5.43 5.81
N ASP A 47 -8.00 -5.46 6.12
CA ASP A 47 -8.58 -4.80 7.30
C ASP A 47 -8.77 -5.83 8.41
N ILE A 48 -8.11 -5.61 9.56
CA ILE A 48 -8.16 -6.53 10.70
C ILE A 48 -8.96 -5.86 11.82
N GLY A 49 -10.21 -6.30 11.97
CA GLY A 49 -11.10 -5.79 12.99
C GLY A 49 -12.27 -6.73 13.26
N PRO A 50 -13.08 -6.43 14.29
CA PRO A 50 -14.25 -7.24 14.62
C PRO A 50 -15.42 -7.08 13.63
N THR A 51 -15.37 -6.08 12.75
CA THR A 51 -16.43 -5.70 11.82
C THR A 51 -15.96 -5.91 10.39
N ASN A 52 -16.82 -6.49 9.53
CA ASN A 52 -16.53 -6.55 8.10
C ASN A 52 -16.71 -5.15 7.46
N ARG A 53 -15.63 -4.58 6.95
CA ARG A 53 -15.57 -3.28 6.27
C ARG A 53 -15.11 -3.37 4.81
N GLU A 54 -15.16 -4.56 4.19
CA GLU A 54 -14.65 -4.78 2.83
C GLU A 54 -15.19 -3.76 1.81
N ALA A 55 -16.51 -3.55 1.80
CA ALA A 55 -17.14 -2.61 0.86
C ALA A 55 -16.71 -1.15 1.09
N GLU A 56 -16.49 -0.77 2.34
CA GLU A 56 -15.99 0.57 2.71
C GLU A 56 -14.55 0.75 2.24
N MET A 57 -13.67 -0.23 2.52
CA MET A 57 -12.26 -0.17 2.12
C MET A 57 -12.08 -0.11 0.61
N LEU A 58 -12.85 -0.91 -0.14
CA LEU A 58 -12.83 -0.87 -1.61
C LEU A 58 -13.37 0.45 -2.16
N HIS A 59 -14.42 1.00 -1.54
CA HIS A 59 -14.96 2.29 -1.92
C HIS A 59 -13.96 3.43 -1.68
N ASP A 60 -13.38 3.50 -0.49
CA ASP A 60 -12.43 4.55 -0.12
C ASP A 60 -11.15 4.49 -0.97
N TYR A 61 -10.66 3.29 -1.28
CA TYR A 61 -9.54 3.12 -2.20
C TYR A 61 -9.89 3.59 -3.61
N ALA A 62 -11.08 3.26 -4.11
CA ALA A 62 -11.54 3.74 -5.42
C ALA A 62 -11.70 5.28 -5.45
N VAL A 63 -12.18 5.89 -4.36
CA VAL A 63 -12.26 7.35 -4.22
C VAL A 63 -10.87 7.98 -4.26
N ALA A 64 -9.89 7.41 -3.55
CA ALA A 64 -8.51 7.89 -3.59
C ALA A 64 -7.96 7.90 -5.02
N GLN A 65 -8.27 6.88 -5.84
CA GLN A 65 -7.84 6.83 -7.24
C GLN A 65 -8.48 7.91 -8.14
N MET A 66 -9.66 8.43 -7.78
CA MET A 66 -10.38 9.44 -8.58
C MET A 66 -9.99 10.88 -8.24
N LEU A 67 -9.41 11.12 -7.06
CA LEU A 67 -9.07 12.46 -6.56
C LEU A 67 -7.78 13.05 -7.16
N SER A 68 -7.16 12.36 -8.12
CA SER A 68 -5.86 12.72 -8.71
C SER A 68 -5.97 13.29 -10.14
N ASP A 69 -7.18 13.68 -10.57
CA ASP A 69 -7.45 14.41 -11.83
C ASP A 69 -7.39 15.94 -11.66
#